data_AF-A0A9P6JMH2-F1
#
_entry.id   AF-A0A9P6JMH2-F1
#
_cell.length_a   1.000
_cell.length_b   1.000
_cell.length_c   1.000
_cell.angle_alpha   90.00
_cell.angle_beta   90.00
_cell.angle_gamma   90.00
#
_symmetry.space_group_name_H-M   'P 1'
#
loop_
_entity.id
_entity.type
_entity.pdbx_description
1 polymer ?
#
loop_
_entity_poly.entity_id
_entity_poly.type
_entity_poly.pdbx_seq_one_letter_code
_entity_poly.pdbx_strand_id
1 'polypeptide(L)'
;MSKQPPPRSPTQTTKGKKVAKTPLHVPPGFVLATATDGARYAAPDFMISTAELAIEAEQMKQTLRAGQAAGGPFPHNYGPAVSMGDAPRILCPPDPGLTERELLVLHAEVLGLQNQLGISYKDAAHQLYLAEAKAAFVAAEAITSIRTMSSELDGGLQHILRQGHQEKAFRPTSTLIQVGEISDGLRSTWGPQTFQSNRVFPEQHQSWPEVGLRAASACFEMKLAEA
;
A
#
# COMPACT_ATOMS: atom_id res chain seq x y z
N MET A 1 2.85 56.87 20.25
CA MET A 1 1.44 57.12 20.62
C MET A 1 0.66 55.83 20.40
N SER A 2 0.54 54.99 21.44
CA SER A 2 -0.12 53.68 21.36
C SER A 2 -1.63 53.84 21.50
N LYS A 3 -2.39 53.44 20.47
CA LYS A 3 -3.85 53.40 20.49
C LYS A 3 -4.32 52.08 21.11
N GLN A 4 -4.99 52.17 22.24
CA GLN A 4 -5.59 51.06 22.98
C GLN A 4 -6.87 50.58 22.27
N PRO A 5 -7.07 49.28 22.03
CA PRO A 5 -8.29 48.77 21.39
C PRO A 5 -9.49 48.76 22.38
N PRO A 6 -10.73 48.92 21.88
CA PRO A 6 -11.93 49.05 22.70
C PRO A 6 -12.35 47.73 23.39
N PRO A 7 -13.05 47.81 24.55
CA PRO A 7 -13.50 46.66 25.30
C PRO A 7 -14.63 45.90 24.58
N ARG A 8 -14.53 44.57 24.56
CA ARG A 8 -15.53 43.65 23.98
C ARG A 8 -16.76 43.54 24.89
N SER A 9 -17.93 43.71 24.31
CA SER A 9 -19.24 43.59 24.96
C SER A 9 -19.55 42.15 25.38
N PRO A 10 -20.32 41.93 26.47
CA PRO A 10 -20.66 40.61 26.98
C PRO A 10 -21.64 39.88 26.05
N THR A 11 -21.25 38.68 25.64
CA THR A 11 -22.02 37.75 24.81
C THR A 11 -23.27 37.30 25.54
N GLN A 12 -24.44 37.56 24.96
CA GLN A 12 -25.73 37.09 25.48
C GLN A 12 -25.81 35.55 25.38
N THR A 13 -25.96 34.89 26.53
CA THR A 13 -26.17 33.45 26.63
C THR A 13 -27.62 33.13 26.29
N THR A 14 -27.86 32.58 25.10
CA THR A 14 -29.17 32.09 24.69
C THR A 14 -29.52 30.82 25.45
N LYS A 15 -30.48 30.91 26.38
CA LYS A 15 -31.04 29.77 27.10
C LYS A 15 -31.71 28.80 26.11
N GLY A 16 -31.10 27.64 25.92
CA GLY A 16 -31.59 26.58 25.04
C GLY A 16 -32.98 26.10 25.43
N LYS A 17 -33.93 26.32 24.51
CA LYS A 17 -35.29 25.79 24.56
C LYS A 17 -35.19 24.25 24.48
N LYS A 18 -35.56 23.53 25.55
CA LYS A 18 -35.65 22.07 25.56
C LYS A 18 -36.72 21.64 24.56
N VAL A 19 -36.31 21.31 23.34
CA VAL A 19 -37.17 20.68 22.33
C VAL A 19 -37.42 19.24 22.79
N ALA A 20 -38.68 18.90 23.01
CA ALA A 20 -39.09 17.54 23.30
C ALA A 20 -38.66 16.64 22.12
N LYS A 21 -37.73 15.71 22.39
CA LYS A 21 -37.28 14.72 21.39
C LYS A 21 -38.45 13.80 21.07
N THR A 22 -39.04 13.97 19.89
CA THR A 22 -39.94 12.98 19.32
C THR A 22 -39.22 11.63 19.24
N PRO A 23 -39.86 10.52 19.63
CA PRO A 23 -39.26 9.21 19.53
C PRO A 23 -38.95 8.92 18.07
N LEU A 24 -37.66 8.73 17.75
CA LEU A 24 -37.19 8.43 16.41
C LEU A 24 -37.72 7.03 16.04
N HIS A 25 -38.63 6.97 15.07
CA HIS A 25 -39.18 5.71 14.59
C HIS A 25 -38.12 4.98 13.75
N VAL A 26 -37.66 3.81 14.23
CA VAL A 26 -36.67 2.99 13.55
C VAL A 26 -37.41 1.89 12.77
N PRO A 27 -37.23 1.79 11.44
CA PRO A 27 -37.85 0.74 10.64
C PRO A 27 -37.35 -0.67 11.03
N PRO A 28 -38.18 -1.72 10.87
CA PRO A 28 -37.74 -3.09 11.09
C PRO A 28 -36.57 -3.47 10.17
N GLY A 29 -35.54 -4.12 10.73
CA GLY A 29 -34.29 -4.46 10.03
C GLY A 29 -33.18 -3.40 10.13
N PHE A 30 -33.46 -2.29 10.82
CA PHE A 30 -32.48 -1.26 11.14
C PHE A 30 -32.22 -1.20 12.63
N VAL A 31 -30.99 -0.88 13.00
CA VAL A 31 -30.53 -0.69 14.38
C VAL A 31 -29.87 0.68 14.48
N LEU A 32 -30.02 1.32 15.64
CA LEU A 32 -29.43 2.63 15.89
C LEU A 32 -27.95 2.49 16.27
N ALA A 33 -27.08 2.86 15.34
CA ALA A 33 -25.64 3.00 15.59
C ALA A 33 -25.31 4.41 16.08
N THR A 34 -24.31 4.53 16.94
CA THR A 34 -23.79 5.83 17.40
C THR A 34 -22.44 6.08 16.73
N ALA A 35 -22.32 7.18 15.98
CA ALA A 35 -21.07 7.57 15.35
C ALA A 35 -20.10 8.21 16.36
N THR A 36 -18.86 8.42 15.95
CA THR A 36 -17.77 8.99 16.78
C THR A 36 -18.04 10.43 17.23
N ASP A 37 -18.92 11.15 16.53
CA ASP A 37 -19.40 12.49 16.87
C ASP A 37 -20.55 12.50 17.90
N GLY A 38 -21.02 11.32 18.33
CA GLY A 38 -22.14 11.14 19.25
C GLY A 38 -23.53 11.22 18.59
N ALA A 39 -23.61 11.41 17.27
CA ALA A 39 -24.87 11.36 16.53
C ALA A 39 -25.34 9.90 16.36
N ARG A 40 -26.66 9.72 16.33
CA ARG A 40 -27.29 8.39 16.19
C ARG A 40 -27.89 8.25 14.80
N TYR A 41 -27.56 7.17 14.10
CA TYR A 41 -28.03 6.87 12.76
C TYR A 41 -28.67 5.49 12.73
N ALA A 42 -29.75 5.33 11.96
CA ALA A 42 -30.33 4.01 11.70
C ALA A 42 -29.54 3.35 10.57
N ALA A 43 -28.86 2.26 10.87
CA ALA A 43 -28.11 1.45 9.92
C ALA A 43 -28.76 0.07 9.77
N PRO A 44 -28.72 -0.56 8.58
CA PRO A 44 -29.14 -1.94 8.43
C PRO A 44 -28.31 -2.87 9.31
N ASP A 45 -28.97 -3.87 9.92
CA ASP A 45 -28.35 -4.77 10.90
C ASP A 45 -27.09 -5.49 10.36
N PHE A 46 -27.11 -5.88 9.09
CA PHE A 46 -25.97 -6.56 8.45
C PHE A 46 -24.72 -5.68 8.28
N MET A 47 -24.84 -4.36 8.37
CA MET A 47 -23.70 -3.43 8.30
C MET A 47 -23.02 -3.23 9.65
N ILE A 48 -23.67 -3.61 10.74
CA ILE A 48 -23.12 -3.37 12.08
C ILE A 48 -21.92 -4.27 12.34
N SER A 49 -22.00 -5.54 11.95
CA SER A 49 -20.88 -6.49 12.12
C SER A 49 -19.64 -6.06 11.33
N THR A 50 -19.80 -5.47 10.14
CA THR A 50 -18.67 -4.98 9.34
C THR A 50 -18.13 -3.65 9.87
N ALA A 51 -19.00 -2.76 10.34
CA ALA A 51 -18.59 -1.50 10.95
C ALA A 51 -17.84 -1.70 12.27
N GLU A 52 -18.31 -2.61 13.14
CA GLU A 52 -17.64 -2.97 14.39
C GLU A 52 -16.23 -3.54 14.11
N LEU A 53 -16.12 -4.43 13.12
CA LEU A 53 -14.84 -5.04 12.73
C LEU A 53 -13.87 -4.01 12.13
N ALA A 54 -14.36 -3.03 11.38
CA ALA A 54 -13.55 -1.92 10.88
C ALA A 54 -13.06 -0.99 12.00
N ILE A 55 -13.93 -0.68 12.98
CA ILE A 55 -13.56 0.13 14.15
C ILE A 55 -12.52 -0.61 15.00
N GLU A 56 -12.70 -1.90 15.23
CA GLU A 56 -11.73 -2.73 15.97
C GLU A 56 -10.38 -2.80 15.24
N ALA A 57 -10.39 -2.97 13.91
CA ALA A 57 -9.17 -2.95 13.11
C ALA A 57 -8.44 -1.59 13.18
N GLU A 58 -9.16 -0.47 13.18
CA GLU A 58 -8.56 0.86 13.37
C GLU A 58 -8.00 1.05 14.78
N GLN A 59 -8.74 0.63 15.82
CA GLN A 59 -8.25 0.68 17.19
C GLN A 59 -7.00 -0.19 17.37
N MET A 60 -7.01 -1.39 16.80
CA MET A 60 -5.85 -2.29 16.80
C MET A 60 -4.66 -1.65 16.06
N LYS A 61 -4.89 -1.03 14.90
CA LYS A 61 -3.85 -0.26 14.17
C LYS A 61 -3.33 0.93 14.98
N GLN A 62 -4.18 1.60 15.75
CA GLN A 62 -3.77 2.69 16.65
C GLN A 62 -2.95 2.17 17.83
N THR A 63 -3.32 1.03 18.44
CA THR A 63 -2.50 0.41 19.50
C THR A 63 -1.15 -0.08 18.98
N LEU A 64 -1.10 -0.63 17.77
CA LEU A 64 0.15 -1.04 17.11
C LEU A 64 1.01 0.17 16.74
N ARG A 65 0.40 1.27 16.26
CA ARG A 65 1.10 2.55 16.04
C ARG A 65 1.56 3.22 17.34
N ALA A 66 0.92 2.96 18.47
CA ALA A 66 1.39 3.44 19.77
C ALA A 66 2.63 2.68 20.26
N GLY A 67 2.85 1.43 19.80
CA GLY A 67 4.06 0.65 20.08
C GLY A 67 5.20 0.87 19.09
N GLN A 68 4.91 1.26 17.85
CA GLN A 68 5.92 1.58 16.83
C GLN A 68 6.17 3.09 16.76
N ALA A 69 7.34 3.46 17.30
CA ALA A 69 8.02 4.75 17.20
C ALA A 69 7.47 5.87 18.09
N ALA A 70 8.05 5.95 19.30
CA ALA A 70 8.70 7.19 19.68
C ALA A 70 9.64 7.59 18.53
N GLY A 71 9.09 8.34 17.56
CA GLY A 71 9.87 8.94 16.51
C GLY A 71 10.91 9.80 17.20
N GLY A 72 12.17 9.40 17.08
CA GLY A 72 13.25 10.37 17.20
C GLY A 72 12.90 11.55 16.29
N PRO A 73 13.28 12.78 16.65
CA PRO A 73 12.96 13.96 15.87
C PRO A 73 13.40 13.73 14.43
N PHE A 74 12.44 13.45 13.55
CA PHE A 74 12.67 13.49 12.12
C PHE A 74 13.07 14.95 11.86
N PRO A 75 14.29 15.24 11.38
CA PRO A 75 14.65 16.60 11.07
C PRO A 75 13.65 17.10 10.02
N HIS A 76 12.76 18.00 10.43
CA HIS A 76 11.70 18.60 9.62
C HIS A 76 12.25 19.57 8.57
N ASN A 77 13.25 19.13 7.80
CA ASN A 77 13.73 19.79 6.58
C ASN A 77 13.31 18.95 5.36
N TYR A 78 12.05 18.52 5.32
CA TYR A 78 11.47 18.15 4.04
C TYR A 78 11.32 19.44 3.25
N GLY A 79 12.14 19.62 2.22
CA GLY A 79 12.05 20.73 1.28
C GLY A 79 10.66 20.87 0.64
N PRO A 80 10.44 21.91 -0.17
CA PRO A 80 9.14 22.19 -0.77
C PRO A 80 8.64 20.97 -1.55
N ALA A 81 7.48 20.44 -1.16
CA ALA A 81 6.82 19.36 -1.88
C ALA A 81 6.54 19.80 -3.32
N VAL A 82 6.87 18.94 -4.28
CA VAL A 82 6.63 19.22 -5.69
C VAL A 82 5.17 18.85 -5.99
N SER A 83 4.38 19.85 -6.41
CA SER A 83 3.00 19.59 -6.83
C SER A 83 2.98 19.12 -8.28
N MET A 84 2.52 17.90 -8.53
CA MET A 84 2.33 17.37 -9.88
C MET A 84 0.84 17.32 -10.27
N GLY A 85 0.52 17.76 -11.49
CA GLY A 85 -0.78 17.63 -12.14
C GLY A 85 -1.75 18.83 -12.03
N ASP A 86 -2.74 18.85 -12.93
CA ASP A 86 -3.90 19.75 -12.85
C ASP A 86 -4.98 19.08 -11.98
N ALA A 87 -5.36 19.77 -10.89
CA ALA A 87 -6.32 19.43 -9.83
C ALA A 87 -7.03 18.04 -9.87
N PRO A 88 -6.92 17.20 -8.80
CA PRO A 88 -6.22 17.43 -7.54
C PRO A 88 -4.71 17.21 -7.67
N ARG A 89 -3.92 18.20 -7.20
CA ARG A 89 -2.45 18.16 -7.23
C ARG A 89 -1.95 17.05 -6.31
N ILE A 90 -1.21 16.11 -6.85
CA ILE A 90 -0.48 15.12 -6.05
C ILE A 90 0.75 15.83 -5.48
N LEU A 91 0.81 15.95 -4.16
CA LEU A 91 2.00 16.45 -3.46
C LEU A 91 2.98 15.29 -3.35
N CYS A 92 4.00 15.29 -4.20
CA CYS A 92 5.09 14.34 -4.07
C CYS A 92 6.08 14.88 -3.04
N PRO A 93 6.44 14.10 -2.01
CA PRO A 93 7.52 14.48 -1.12
C PRO A 93 8.79 14.69 -1.95
N PRO A 94 9.65 15.66 -1.57
CA PRO A 94 10.94 15.81 -2.24
C PRO A 94 11.70 14.49 -2.16
N ASP A 95 12.36 14.10 -3.25
CA ASP A 95 13.21 12.92 -3.22
C ASP A 95 14.24 13.09 -2.10
N PRO A 96 14.30 12.15 -1.13
CA PRO A 96 15.30 12.23 -0.09
C PRO A 96 16.66 12.15 -0.78
N GLY A 97 17.55 13.12 -0.48
CA GLY A 97 18.91 13.08 -0.97
C GLY A 97 19.58 11.76 -0.56
N LEU A 98 20.40 11.22 -1.47
CA LEU A 98 21.18 10.02 -1.17
C LEU A 98 22.07 10.26 0.05
N THR A 99 22.12 9.27 0.93
CA THR A 99 23.09 9.28 2.03
C THR A 99 24.51 9.10 1.47
N GLU A 100 25.52 9.60 2.20
CA GLU A 100 26.93 9.44 1.80
C GLU A 100 27.32 7.97 1.61
N ARG A 101 26.77 7.08 2.45
CA ARG A 101 26.98 5.63 2.33
C ARG A 101 26.46 5.09 1.00
N GLU A 102 25.28 5.50 0.56
CA GLU A 102 24.70 5.06 -0.72
C GLU A 102 25.54 5.59 -1.89
N LEU A 103 25.99 6.84 -1.84
CA LEU A 103 26.88 7.40 -2.85
C LEU A 103 28.19 6.60 -2.98
N LEU A 104 28.80 6.20 -1.87
CA LEU A 104 30.03 5.40 -1.89
C LEU A 104 29.79 3.99 -2.46
N VAL A 105 28.65 3.36 -2.17
CA VAL A 105 28.28 2.06 -2.73
C VAL A 105 28.13 2.16 -4.25
N LEU A 106 27.40 3.16 -4.73
CA LEU A 106 27.19 3.38 -6.15
C LEU A 106 28.50 3.66 -6.89
N HIS A 107 29.38 4.46 -6.29
CA HIS A 107 30.70 4.71 -6.84
C HIS A 107 31.52 3.41 -6.96
N ALA A 108 31.50 2.57 -5.92
CA ALA A 108 32.18 1.28 -5.94
C ALA A 108 31.62 0.33 -7.02
N GLU A 109 30.31 0.33 -7.24
CA GLU A 109 29.67 -0.46 -8.31
C GLU A 109 30.09 0.03 -9.71
N VAL A 110 30.11 1.35 -9.92
CA VAL A 110 30.56 1.94 -11.19
C VAL A 110 32.03 1.59 -11.45
N LEU A 111 32.90 1.70 -10.44
CA LEU A 111 34.30 1.29 -10.56
C LEU A 111 34.45 -0.22 -10.82
N GLY A 112 33.64 -1.04 -10.16
CA GLY A 112 33.59 -2.48 -10.40
C GLY A 112 33.27 -2.80 -11.86
N LEU A 113 32.21 -2.19 -12.40
CA LEU A 113 31.80 -2.38 -13.79
C LEU A 113 32.84 -1.82 -14.78
N GLN A 114 33.43 -0.66 -14.45
CA GLN A 114 34.51 -0.06 -15.23
C GLN A 114 35.71 -1.00 -15.35
N ASN A 115 36.16 -1.57 -14.22
CA ASN A 115 37.30 -2.49 -14.18
C ASN A 115 37.00 -3.81 -14.89
N GLN A 116 35.76 -4.31 -14.81
CA GLN A 116 35.35 -5.56 -15.45
C GLN A 116 35.27 -5.45 -16.98
N LEU A 117 34.73 -4.33 -17.49
CA LEU A 117 34.47 -4.15 -18.92
C LEU A 117 35.53 -3.31 -19.65
N GLY A 118 36.41 -2.62 -18.91
CA GLY A 118 37.39 -1.71 -19.49
C GLY A 118 36.78 -0.48 -20.17
N ILE A 119 35.57 -0.08 -19.78
CA ILE A 119 34.83 1.06 -20.36
C ILE A 119 35.10 2.35 -19.61
N SER A 120 34.62 3.49 -20.12
CA SER A 120 34.72 4.76 -19.39
C SER A 120 33.81 4.75 -18.16
N TYR A 121 34.19 5.49 -17.10
CA TYR A 121 33.34 5.66 -15.90
C TYR A 121 31.93 6.17 -16.26
N LYS A 122 31.84 7.09 -17.24
CA LYS A 122 30.57 7.65 -17.70
C LYS A 122 29.67 6.57 -18.32
N ASP A 123 30.25 5.71 -19.16
CA ASP A 123 29.50 4.63 -19.81
C ASP A 123 29.10 3.54 -18.80
N ALA A 124 29.97 3.22 -17.83
CA ALA A 124 29.66 2.31 -16.75
C ALA A 124 28.47 2.81 -15.90
N ALA A 125 28.52 4.08 -15.46
CA ALA A 125 27.41 4.69 -14.72
C ALA A 125 26.12 4.73 -15.54
N HIS A 126 26.20 5.04 -16.84
CA HIS A 126 25.04 5.05 -17.73
C HIS A 126 24.44 3.65 -17.90
N GLN A 127 25.25 2.60 -18.03
CA GLN A 127 24.76 1.22 -18.13
C GLN A 127 24.07 0.77 -16.84
N LEU A 128 24.65 1.10 -15.68
CA LEU A 128 24.06 0.79 -14.38
C LEU A 128 22.69 1.47 -14.23
N TYR A 129 22.60 2.75 -14.63
CA TYR A 129 21.32 3.46 -14.69
C TYR A 129 20.29 2.78 -15.60
N LEU A 130 20.67 2.41 -16.82
CA LEU A 130 19.76 1.76 -17.76
C LEU A 130 19.30 0.39 -17.27
N ALA A 131 20.18 -0.36 -16.59
CA ALA A 131 19.82 -1.64 -16.00
C ALA A 131 18.76 -1.48 -14.91
N GLU A 132 18.96 -0.51 -14.01
CA GLU A 132 18.02 -0.22 -12.92
C GLU A 132 16.68 0.32 -13.45
N ALA A 133 16.72 1.26 -14.40
CA ALA A 133 15.51 1.81 -15.01
C ALA A 133 14.66 0.72 -15.68
N LYS A 134 15.31 -0.27 -16.34
CA LYS A 134 14.64 -1.44 -16.90
C LYS A 134 14.05 -2.34 -15.82
N ALA A 135 14.78 -2.58 -14.73
CA ALA A 135 14.28 -3.37 -13.61
C ALA A 135 13.02 -2.74 -12.98
N ALA A 136 13.03 -1.42 -12.81
CA ALA A 136 11.88 -0.67 -12.31
C ALA A 136 10.68 -0.72 -13.27
N PHE A 137 10.92 -0.67 -14.59
CA PHE A 137 9.87 -0.81 -15.59
C PHE A 137 9.21 -2.20 -15.53
N VAL A 138 10.01 -3.26 -15.45
CA VAL A 138 9.51 -4.64 -15.32
C VAL A 138 8.70 -4.82 -14.02
N ALA A 139 9.17 -4.24 -12.91
CA ALA A 139 8.42 -4.27 -11.65
C ALA A 139 7.07 -3.54 -11.75
N ALA A 140 7.04 -2.38 -12.43
CA ALA A 140 5.79 -1.65 -12.68
C ALA A 140 4.81 -2.46 -13.53
N GLU A 141 5.29 -3.14 -14.57
CA GLU A 141 4.47 -4.01 -15.43
C GLU A 141 3.95 -5.25 -14.67
N ALA A 142 4.75 -5.82 -13.78
CA ALA A 142 4.28 -6.91 -12.92
C ALA A 142 3.15 -6.44 -11.99
N ILE A 143 3.25 -5.24 -11.42
CA ILE A 143 2.20 -4.65 -10.58
C ILE A 143 0.91 -4.41 -11.38
N THR A 144 1.01 -3.92 -12.62
CA THR A 144 -0.18 -3.74 -13.46
C THR A 144 -0.83 -5.06 -13.81
N SER A 145 -0.04 -6.09 -14.16
CA SER A 145 -0.55 -7.45 -14.43
C SER A 145 -1.29 -8.05 -13.23
N ILE A 146 -0.72 -7.95 -12.02
CA ILE A 146 -1.35 -8.41 -10.78
C ILE A 146 -2.68 -7.70 -10.52
N ARG A 147 -2.74 -6.38 -10.76
CA ARG A 147 -3.98 -5.61 -10.62
C ARG A 147 -5.06 -6.07 -11.60
N THR A 148 -4.69 -6.33 -12.85
CA THR A 148 -5.62 -6.84 -13.86
C THR A 148 -6.18 -8.21 -13.45
N MET A 149 -5.33 -9.15 -13.07
CA MET A 149 -5.77 -10.47 -12.59
C MET A 149 -6.69 -10.37 -11.37
N SER A 150 -6.38 -9.49 -10.42
CA SER A 150 -7.21 -9.26 -9.24
C SER A 150 -8.60 -8.73 -9.63
N SER A 151 -8.67 -7.79 -10.58
CA SER A 151 -9.94 -7.24 -11.06
C SER A 151 -10.82 -8.27 -11.79
N GLU A 152 -10.20 -9.21 -12.52
CA GLU A 152 -10.92 -10.29 -13.20
C GLU A 152 -11.47 -11.31 -12.20
N LEU A 153 -10.69 -11.65 -11.17
CA LEU A 153 -11.14 -12.53 -10.09
C LEU A 153 -12.30 -11.93 -9.31
N ASP A 154 -12.22 -10.65 -8.97
CA ASP A 154 -13.31 -9.92 -8.31
C ASP A 154 -14.57 -9.89 -9.20
N GLY A 155 -14.40 -9.65 -10.51
CA GLY A 155 -15.49 -9.72 -11.49
C GLY A 155 -16.13 -11.11 -11.55
N GLY A 156 -15.32 -12.17 -11.55
CA GLY A 156 -15.78 -13.56 -11.54
C GLY A 156 -16.55 -13.92 -10.27
N LEU A 157 -16.07 -13.50 -9.10
CA LEU A 157 -16.76 -13.71 -7.82
C LEU A 157 -18.10 -12.97 -7.78
N GLN A 158 -18.15 -11.72 -8.23
CA GLN A 158 -19.40 -10.96 -8.29
C GLN A 158 -20.41 -11.60 -9.25
N HIS A 159 -19.95 -12.16 -10.36
CA HIS A 159 -20.79 -12.87 -11.30
C HIS A 159 -21.39 -14.15 -10.67
N ILE A 160 -20.60 -14.96 -9.97
CA ILE A 160 -21.07 -16.15 -9.26
C ILE A 160 -22.09 -15.79 -8.17
N LEU A 161 -21.80 -14.77 -7.35
CA LEU A 161 -22.72 -14.30 -6.30
C LEU A 161 -24.04 -13.82 -6.89
N ARG A 162 -24.01 -13.14 -8.05
CA ARG A 162 -25.22 -12.68 -8.74
C ARG A 162 -26.04 -13.83 -9.32
N GLN A 163 -25.39 -14.86 -9.87
CA GLN A 163 -26.07 -16.04 -10.43
C GLN A 163 -26.71 -16.90 -9.33
N GLY A 164 -26.02 -17.11 -8.20
CA GLY A 164 -26.56 -17.88 -7.06
C GLY A 164 -27.85 -17.30 -6.47
N HIS A 165 -28.10 -15.99 -6.62
CA HIS A 165 -29.35 -15.38 -6.20
C HIS A 165 -30.55 -15.64 -7.11
N GLN A 166 -30.33 -16.08 -8.36
CA GLN A 166 -31.42 -16.38 -9.30
C GLN A 166 -31.88 -17.84 -9.28
N GLU A 167 -31.10 -18.77 -8.70
CA GLU A 167 -31.53 -20.16 -8.50
C GLU A 167 -32.39 -20.34 -7.23
N LYS A 168 -33.48 -19.57 -7.12
CA LYS A 168 -34.59 -19.95 -6.22
C LYS A 168 -35.38 -21.10 -6.85
N ALA A 169 -34.86 -22.32 -6.72
CA ALA A 169 -35.61 -23.57 -6.55
C ALA A 169 -34.69 -24.80 -6.71
N PHE A 170 -33.46 -24.76 -6.18
CA PHE A 170 -32.70 -26.00 -6.06
C PHE A 170 -33.32 -26.83 -4.91
N ARG A 171 -34.22 -27.75 -5.26
CA ARG A 171 -34.63 -28.80 -4.32
C ARG A 171 -33.39 -29.65 -4.07
N PRO A 172 -32.91 -29.82 -2.82
CA PRO A 172 -31.82 -30.72 -2.54
C PRO A 172 -32.32 -32.14 -2.81
N THR A 173 -32.09 -32.64 -4.02
CA THR A 173 -32.15 -34.08 -4.28
C THR A 173 -30.95 -34.66 -3.56
N SER A 174 -31.19 -35.22 -2.38
CA SER A 174 -30.22 -35.96 -1.59
C SER A 174 -29.74 -37.17 -2.40
N THR A 175 -28.78 -36.96 -3.29
CA THR A 175 -28.08 -38.05 -3.95
C THR A 175 -27.06 -38.58 -2.95
N LEU A 176 -27.44 -39.65 -2.27
CA LEU A 176 -26.58 -40.40 -1.38
C LEU A 176 -25.45 -41.01 -2.23
N ILE A 177 -24.31 -40.32 -2.33
CA ILE A 177 -23.13 -40.86 -3.00
C ILE A 177 -22.58 -41.93 -2.05
N GLN A 178 -22.79 -43.20 -2.43
CA GLN A 178 -22.11 -44.30 -1.79
C GLN A 178 -20.60 -44.12 -2.03
N VAL A 179 -19.86 -43.92 -0.93
CA VAL A 179 -18.41 -43.94 -0.90
C VAL A 179 -17.97 -45.37 -1.22
N GLY A 180 -17.87 -45.68 -2.50
CA GLY A 180 -17.21 -46.87 -3.00
C GLY A 180 -15.70 -46.67 -2.88
N GLU A 181 -15.06 -47.61 -2.20
CA GLU A 181 -13.64 -47.71 -1.93
C GLU A 181 -12.78 -47.36 -3.17
N ILE A 182 -12.13 -46.20 -3.15
CA ILE A 182 -11.05 -45.88 -4.09
C ILE A 182 -9.78 -46.49 -3.51
N SER A 183 -9.63 -47.79 -3.75
CA SER A 183 -8.44 -48.55 -3.43
C SER A 183 -7.28 -48.12 -4.32
N ASP A 184 -6.17 -47.75 -3.67
CA ASP A 184 -4.78 -48.03 -4.05
C ASP A 184 -4.46 -48.10 -5.55
N GLY A 185 -4.21 -46.95 -6.18
CA GLY A 185 -3.90 -46.95 -7.61
C GLY A 185 -3.05 -45.83 -8.20
N LEU A 186 -2.48 -44.90 -7.42
CA LEU A 186 -1.67 -43.80 -7.98
C LEU A 186 -0.49 -43.44 -7.06
N ARG A 187 0.50 -44.35 -7.01
CA ARG A 187 1.80 -44.09 -6.38
C ARG A 187 2.95 -44.52 -7.31
N SER A 188 3.02 -43.91 -8.50
CA SER A 188 4.16 -43.99 -9.43
C SER A 188 3.78 -43.13 -10.62
N THR A 189 4.20 -41.87 -10.72
CA THR A 189 5.45 -41.51 -11.39
C THR A 189 5.83 -40.05 -11.10
N TRP A 190 6.52 -39.79 -9.99
CA TRP A 190 7.33 -38.58 -9.84
C TRP A 190 8.73 -39.03 -9.46
N GLY A 191 9.52 -39.36 -10.47
CA GLY A 191 10.95 -39.62 -10.29
C GLY A 191 11.68 -38.31 -9.95
N PRO A 192 12.74 -38.35 -9.14
CA PRO A 192 13.53 -37.17 -8.84
C PRO A 192 14.33 -36.76 -10.08
N GLN A 193 13.88 -35.75 -10.82
CA GLN A 193 14.75 -35.04 -11.74
C GLN A 193 15.73 -34.19 -10.92
N THR A 194 16.91 -34.72 -10.67
CA THR A 194 18.05 -33.92 -10.21
C THR A 194 18.50 -33.02 -11.37
N PHE A 195 17.98 -31.80 -11.39
CA PHE A 195 18.49 -30.73 -12.24
C PHE A 195 19.85 -30.27 -11.68
N GLN A 196 20.95 -30.81 -12.21
CA GLN A 196 22.29 -30.30 -11.91
C GLN A 196 22.52 -28.99 -12.67
N SER A 197 22.11 -27.88 -12.07
CA SER A 197 22.55 -26.54 -12.46
C SER A 197 23.96 -26.30 -11.91
N ASN A 198 24.99 -26.60 -12.70
CA ASN A 198 26.33 -26.06 -12.48
C ASN A 198 26.34 -24.58 -12.85
N ARG A 199 25.82 -23.74 -11.95
CA ARG A 199 26.07 -22.31 -11.91
C ARG A 199 26.35 -21.93 -10.47
N VAL A 200 27.64 -21.98 -10.12
CA VAL A 200 28.16 -21.34 -8.92
C VAL A 200 28.08 -19.82 -9.16
N PHE A 201 26.92 -19.25 -8.88
CA PHE A 201 26.81 -17.84 -8.53
C PHE A 201 26.96 -17.75 -7.01
N PRO A 202 27.87 -16.93 -6.46
CA PRO A 202 27.91 -16.70 -5.03
C PRO A 202 26.62 -16.01 -4.61
N GLU A 203 25.76 -16.80 -3.98
CA GLU A 203 24.48 -16.42 -3.40
C GLU A 203 24.75 -15.57 -2.14
N GLN A 204 25.00 -14.27 -2.33
CA GLN A 204 24.72 -13.27 -1.29
C GLN A 204 23.38 -12.61 -1.62
N HIS A 205 22.30 -13.29 -1.25
CA HIS A 205 20.99 -12.66 -1.11
C HIS A 205 21.02 -11.72 0.10
N GLN A 206 21.44 -10.48 -0.12
CA GLN A 206 20.87 -9.36 0.60
C GLN A 206 19.73 -8.80 -0.26
N SER A 207 18.54 -8.76 0.31
CA SER A 207 17.37 -8.12 -0.27
C SER A 207 17.67 -6.66 -0.62
N TRP A 208 17.70 -6.33 -1.91
CA TRP A 208 17.66 -4.95 -2.40
C TRP A 208 16.49 -4.84 -3.36
N PRO A 209 15.47 -4.06 -2.99
CA PRO A 209 14.92 -3.13 -3.96
C PRO A 209 14.45 -1.85 -3.26
N GLU A 210 15.18 -0.74 -3.40
CA GLU A 210 14.62 0.62 -3.29
C GLU A 210 15.64 1.74 -3.58
N VAL A 211 16.95 1.46 -3.59
CA VAL A 211 17.98 2.52 -3.66
C VAL A 211 18.44 2.85 -5.09
N GLY A 212 18.28 1.95 -6.06
CA GLY A 212 18.97 2.08 -7.35
C GLY A 212 18.49 3.24 -8.23
N LEU A 213 17.20 3.62 -8.16
CA LEU A 213 16.66 4.69 -9.02
C LEU A 213 17.16 6.10 -8.67
N ARG A 214 17.61 6.32 -7.43
CA ARG A 214 18.07 7.64 -6.95
C ARG A 214 19.51 7.95 -7.33
N ALA A 215 20.33 6.90 -7.48
CA ALA A 215 21.77 6.93 -7.70
C ALA A 215 22.25 7.70 -8.93
N ALA A 216 21.57 7.50 -10.06
CA ALA A 216 22.12 7.85 -11.36
C ALA A 216 22.02 9.34 -11.69
N SER A 217 21.08 10.06 -11.06
CA SER A 217 20.92 11.49 -11.28
C SER A 217 22.00 12.30 -10.54
N ALA A 218 22.38 11.89 -9.32
CA ALA A 218 23.36 12.61 -8.50
C ALA A 218 24.81 12.54 -9.05
N CYS A 219 25.19 11.44 -9.69
CA CYS A 219 26.55 11.29 -10.26
C CYS A 219 26.83 12.24 -11.44
N PHE A 220 25.80 12.79 -12.09
CA PHE A 220 25.97 13.74 -13.19
C PHE A 220 26.24 15.17 -12.70
N GLU A 221 25.78 15.54 -11.50
CA GLU A 221 25.99 16.88 -10.94
C GLU A 221 27.36 17.07 -10.25
N MET A 222 27.90 16.04 -9.59
CA MET A 222 29.18 16.19 -8.88
C MET A 222 30.38 16.55 -9.78
N LYS A 223 30.39 16.12 -11.05
CA LYS A 223 31.50 16.41 -11.96
C LYS A 223 31.44 17.77 -12.66
N LEU A 224 30.33 18.49 -12.56
CA LEU A 224 30.22 19.86 -13.07
C LEU A 224 30.71 20.90 -12.05
N ALA A 225 30.90 20.52 -10.78
CA ALA A 225 31.42 21.41 -9.75
C ALA A 225 32.96 21.40 -9.64
N GLU A 226 33.65 20.45 -10.28
CA GLU A 226 35.12 20.30 -10.23
C GLU A 226 35.84 20.64 -11.56
N ALA A 227 35.12 21.15 -12.57
CA ALA A 227 35.69 21.60 -13.86
C ALA A 227 35.46 23.11 -14.06
#